data_AF-A0A7Y3LG41-F1
#
_entry.id   AF-A0A7Y3LG41-F1
#
_cell.length_a   1.000
_cell.length_b   1.000
_cell.length_c   1.000
_cell.angle_alpha   90.00
_cell.angle_beta   90.00
_cell.angle_gamma   90.00
#
_symmetry.space_group_name_H-M   'P 1'
#
loop_
_entity.id
_entity.type
_entity.pdbx_description
1 polymer ?
#
loop_
_entity_poly.entity_id
_entity_poly.type
_entity_poly.pdbx_seq_one_letter_code
_entity_poly.pdbx_strand_id
1 'polypeptide(L)'
;MTHSLIPIAPSALLPGTIVSVPILCFWRHRGIVSERFHGDKPMVISNSARAGGLTEEPWDTFAAGQPIAVDGYPGSLPPHLVLHRARSLINRAYDVLTWNCDHLTSYAHGLEPRSPQLAATAAVGMFALIAVGVRR
;
A
#
# COMPACT_ATOMS: atom_id res chain seq x y z
N MET A 1 -24.02 -11.54 4.60
CA MET A 1 -23.88 -11.54 3.13
C MET A 1 -22.45 -11.94 2.82
N THR A 2 -22.24 -13.20 2.48
CA THR A 2 -20.93 -13.77 2.13
C THR A 2 -20.57 -13.31 0.72
N HIS A 3 -19.71 -12.30 0.60
CA HIS A 3 -19.08 -12.01 -0.67
C HIS A 3 -18.26 -13.24 -1.08
N SER A 4 -18.68 -13.89 -2.16
CA SER A 4 -17.93 -14.96 -2.78
C SER A 4 -16.62 -14.36 -3.30
N LEU A 5 -15.53 -14.55 -2.54
CA LEU A 5 -14.19 -14.17 -2.94
C LEU A 5 -13.76 -15.14 -4.04
N ILE A 6 -14.07 -14.83 -5.29
CA ILE A 6 -13.35 -15.47 -6.40
C ILE A 6 -11.88 -15.11 -6.18
N PRO A 7 -10.98 -16.07 -5.94
CA PRO A 7 -9.57 -15.77 -5.80
C PRO A 7 -9.08 -15.28 -7.16
N ILE A 8 -8.89 -13.96 -7.29
CA ILE A 8 -8.33 -13.36 -8.49
C ILE A 8 -6.85 -13.75 -8.51
N ALA A 9 -6.43 -14.47 -9.55
CA ALA A 9 -5.03 -14.82 -9.73
C ALA A 9 -4.19 -13.53 -9.80
N PRO A 10 -3.01 -13.46 -9.16
CA PRO A 10 -2.16 -12.27 -9.21
C PRO A 10 -1.89 -11.77 -10.63
N SER A 11 -1.69 -12.68 -11.58
CA SER A 11 -1.46 -12.39 -13.00
C SER A 11 -2.66 -11.79 -13.73
N ALA A 12 -3.87 -11.94 -13.18
CA ALA A 12 -5.10 -11.36 -13.75
C ALA A 12 -5.34 -9.92 -13.26
N LEU A 13 -4.53 -9.40 -12.34
CA LEU A 13 -4.67 -8.04 -11.85
C LEU A 13 -4.16 -7.03 -12.88
N LEU A 14 -4.93 -5.95 -13.05
CA LEU A 14 -4.53 -4.83 -13.89
C LEU A 14 -3.28 -4.15 -13.28
N PRO A 15 -2.22 -3.87 -14.07
CA PRO A 15 -1.11 -3.06 -13.60
C PRO A 15 -1.59 -1.69 -13.08
N GLY A 16 -1.02 -1.23 -11.98
CA GLY A 16 -1.49 -0.06 -11.24
C GLY A 16 -2.55 -0.38 -10.17
N THR A 17 -3.06 -1.62 -10.08
CA THR A 17 -3.96 -2.02 -8.98
C THR A 17 -3.23 -1.95 -7.64
N ILE A 18 -3.88 -1.41 -6.61
CA ILE A 18 -3.34 -1.39 -5.25
C ILE A 18 -3.64 -2.72 -4.58
N VAL A 19 -2.61 -3.28 -3.95
CA VAL A 19 -2.68 -4.47 -3.10
C VAL A 19 -2.09 -4.15 -1.72
N SER A 20 -2.52 -4.90 -0.71
CA SER A 20 -2.08 -4.68 0.65
C SER A 20 -1.90 -5.95 1.46
N VAL A 21 -0.94 -5.94 2.39
CA VAL A 21 -0.72 -7.01 3.38
C VAL A 21 -0.74 -6.47 4.81
N PRO A 22 -1.23 -7.23 5.79
CA PRO A 22 -1.13 -6.83 7.19
C PRO A 22 0.34 -6.77 7.65
N ILE A 23 0.70 -5.72 8.40
CA ILE A 23 1.99 -5.65 9.13
C ILE A 23 1.74 -5.84 10.63
N LEU A 24 0.93 -4.97 11.24
CA LEU A 24 0.68 -4.98 12.68
C LEU A 24 -0.66 -4.32 13.00
N CYS A 25 -1.54 -5.02 13.72
CA CYS A 25 -2.88 -4.53 14.06
C CYS A 25 -3.63 -4.01 12.83
N PHE A 26 -3.97 -2.72 12.79
CA PHE A 26 -4.66 -2.07 11.68
C PHE A 26 -3.72 -1.52 10.60
N TRP A 27 -2.40 -1.66 10.77
CA TRP A 27 -1.42 -1.24 9.78
C TRP A 27 -1.26 -2.26 8.66
N ARG A 28 -1.32 -1.76 7.43
CA ARG A 28 -1.17 -2.52 6.20
C ARG A 28 -0.07 -1.92 5.35
N HIS A 29 0.81 -2.77 4.82
CA HIS A 29 1.75 -2.38 3.78
C HIS A 29 1.01 -2.34 2.44
N ARG A 30 1.06 -1.21 1.75
CA ARG A 30 0.44 -1.06 0.42
C ARG A 30 1.49 -1.04 -0.68
N GLY A 31 1.12 -1.64 -1.80
CA GLY A 31 1.91 -1.66 -3.02
C GLY A 31 1.04 -1.56 -4.27
N ILE A 32 1.68 -1.29 -5.39
CA ILE A 32 1.08 -1.13 -6.71
C ILE A 32 1.54 -2.29 -7.58
N VAL A 33 0.59 -3.05 -8.14
CA VAL A 33 0.89 -4.14 -9.07
C VAL A 33 1.60 -3.60 -10.30
N SER A 34 2.76 -4.15 -10.60
CA SER A 34 3.57 -3.81 -11.76
C SER A 34 3.12 -4.55 -13.02
N GLU A 35 3.51 -4.03 -14.18
CA GLU A 35 3.47 -4.76 -15.45
C GLU A 35 4.65 -5.75 -15.60
N ARG A 36 5.67 -5.66 -14.74
CA ARG A 36 6.81 -6.58 -14.71
C ARG A 36 6.45 -7.85 -13.97
N PHE A 37 7.07 -8.96 -14.36
CA PHE A 37 6.81 -10.29 -13.79
C PHE A 37 8.08 -10.92 -13.20
N HIS A 38 7.88 -11.74 -12.19
CA HIS A 38 8.88 -12.66 -11.65
C HIS A 38 8.25 -14.05 -11.54
N GLY A 39 8.63 -14.95 -12.44
CA GLY A 39 7.86 -16.18 -12.69
C GLY A 39 6.46 -15.85 -13.22
N ASP A 40 5.44 -16.52 -12.70
CA ASP A 40 4.04 -16.37 -13.13
C ASP A 40 3.28 -15.25 -12.39
N LYS A 41 3.97 -14.47 -11.55
CA LYS A 41 3.36 -13.42 -10.72
C LYS A 41 3.91 -12.05 -11.09
N PRO A 42 3.07 -10.99 -11.03
CA PRO A 42 3.55 -9.64 -11.24
C PRO A 42 4.45 -9.20 -10.07
N MET A 43 5.34 -8.27 -10.33
CA MET A 43 6.10 -7.58 -9.30
C MET A 43 5.21 -6.51 -8.63
N VAL A 44 5.62 -6.03 -7.46
CA VAL A 44 4.88 -5.01 -6.71
C VAL A 44 5.81 -3.85 -6.39
N ILE A 45 5.39 -2.64 -6.76
CA ILE A 45 6.08 -1.40 -6.41
C ILE A 45 5.54 -0.91 -5.07
N SER A 46 6.41 -0.74 -4.08
CA SER A 46 6.00 -0.23 -2.76
C SER A 46 7.07 0.66 -2.17
N ASN A 47 6.67 1.54 -1.25
CA ASN A 47 7.60 2.30 -0.43
C ASN A 47 7.82 1.54 0.88
N SER A 48 8.89 0.76 0.93
CA SER A 48 9.10 -0.30 1.91
C SER A 48 10.08 0.15 2.99
N ALA A 49 9.63 0.12 4.26
CA ALA A 49 10.49 0.34 5.40
C ALA A 49 11.67 -0.66 5.45
N ARG A 50 11.43 -1.91 5.03
CA ARG A 50 12.46 -2.97 4.96
C ARG A 50 13.54 -2.64 3.94
N ALA A 51 13.17 -2.05 2.80
CA ALA A 51 14.10 -1.66 1.75
C ALA A 51 14.66 -0.24 1.94
N GLY A 52 14.21 0.52 2.95
CA GLY A 52 14.61 1.90 3.20
C GLY A 52 14.04 2.93 2.21
N GLY A 53 13.09 2.55 1.36
CA GLY A 53 12.60 3.41 0.28
C GLY A 53 11.74 2.67 -0.73
N LEU A 54 11.60 3.29 -1.91
CA LEU A 54 10.89 2.69 -3.03
C LEU A 54 11.61 1.43 -3.52
N THR A 55 10.86 0.35 -3.65
CA THR A 55 11.33 -0.91 -4.21
C THR A 55 10.28 -1.46 -5.17
N GLU A 56 10.75 -2.21 -6.17
CA GLU A 56 9.93 -3.03 -7.04
C GLU A 56 10.39 -4.48 -6.84
N GLU A 57 9.59 -5.27 -6.13
CA GLU A 57 10.00 -6.59 -5.64
C GLU A 57 9.02 -7.70 -6.09
N PRO A 58 9.46 -8.97 -6.10
CA PRO A 58 8.57 -10.09 -6.43
C PRO A 58 7.34 -10.14 -5.51
N TRP A 59 6.20 -10.58 -6.07
CA TRP A 59 4.94 -10.73 -5.33
C TRP A 59 5.09 -11.41 -3.97
N ASP A 60 5.81 -12.54 -3.93
CA ASP A 60 5.97 -13.33 -2.71
C ASP A 60 6.88 -12.65 -1.68
N THR A 61 7.84 -11.85 -2.14
CA THR A 61 8.69 -11.01 -1.28
C THR A 61 7.89 -9.86 -0.67
N PHE A 62 7.02 -9.22 -1.45
CA PHE A 62 6.07 -8.22 -0.94
C PHE A 62 5.08 -8.85 0.05
N ALA A 63 4.56 -10.05 -0.26
CA ALA A 63 3.61 -10.77 0.57
C ALA A 63 4.18 -11.14 1.94
N ALA A 64 5.46 -11.54 1.99
CA ALA A 64 6.14 -12.00 3.20
C ALA A 64 5.34 -13.08 3.98
N GLY A 65 4.68 -13.99 3.24
CA GLY A 65 3.84 -15.05 3.81
C GLY A 65 2.47 -14.60 4.32
N GLN A 66 2.10 -13.32 4.16
CA GLN A 66 0.81 -12.78 4.56
C GLN A 66 -0.24 -12.85 3.43
N PRO A 67 -1.54 -12.93 3.78
CA PRO A 67 -2.61 -12.85 2.79
C PRO A 67 -2.67 -11.45 2.17
N ILE A 68 -2.68 -11.41 0.84
CA ILE A 68 -2.85 -10.17 0.07
C ILE A 68 -4.33 -9.84 -0.09
N ALA A 69 -4.68 -8.59 0.18
CA ALA A 69 -5.96 -8.00 -0.18
C ALA A 69 -5.80 -7.13 -1.44
N VAL A 70 -6.82 -7.12 -2.29
CA VAL A 70 -6.92 -6.22 -3.44
C VAL A 70 -7.70 -4.98 -3.00
N ASP A 71 -7.01 -3.84 -2.94
CA ASP A 71 -7.58 -2.56 -2.50
C ASP A 71 -8.20 -1.79 -3.70
N GLY A 72 -7.95 -2.23 -4.93
CA GLY A 72 -8.58 -1.72 -6.15
C GLY A 72 -7.76 -0.67 -6.91
N TYR A 73 -8.42 0.11 -7.77
CA TYR A 73 -7.80 1.12 -8.64
C TYR A 73 -8.50 2.47 -8.45
N PRO A 74 -8.10 3.29 -7.45
CA PRO A 74 -8.90 4.43 -7.00
C PRO A 74 -8.80 5.68 -7.89
N GLY A 75 -7.79 5.78 -8.75
CA GLY A 75 -7.60 6.92 -9.66
C GLY A 75 -8.17 6.67 -11.06
N SER A 76 -8.16 7.70 -11.90
CA SER A 76 -8.57 7.64 -13.32
C SER A 76 -7.40 7.66 -14.31
N LEU A 77 -6.17 7.80 -13.81
CA LEU A 77 -4.97 7.77 -14.66
C LEU A 77 -4.82 6.39 -15.32
N PRO A 78 -4.29 6.31 -16.55
CA PRO A 78 -4.05 5.03 -17.19
C PRO A 78 -2.91 4.25 -16.49
N PRO A 79 -2.93 2.90 -16.52
CA PRO A 79 -1.93 2.03 -15.88
C PRO A 79 -0.47 2.44 -16.08
N HIS A 80 -0.07 2.69 -17.32
CA HIS A 80 1.30 3.07 -17.64
C HIS A 80 1.73 4.37 -16.94
N LEU A 81 0.80 5.33 -16.78
CA LEU A 81 1.09 6.60 -16.12
C LEU A 81 1.15 6.42 -14.60
N VAL A 82 0.30 5.59 -14.01
CA VAL A 82 0.38 5.23 -12.58
C VAL A 82 1.73 4.61 -12.26
N LEU A 83 2.17 3.65 -13.07
CA LEU A 83 3.46 2.98 -12.90
C LEU A 83 4.64 3.92 -13.11
N HIS A 84 4.59 4.78 -14.12
CA HIS A 84 5.60 5.81 -14.35
C HIS A 84 5.73 6.74 -13.14
N ARG A 85 4.61 7.23 -12.60
CA ARG A 85 4.58 8.08 -11.40
C ARG A 85 5.08 7.36 -10.16
N ALA A 86 4.76 6.08 -9.99
CA ALA A 86 5.29 5.29 -8.89
C ALA A 86 6.83 5.22 -8.99
N ARG A 87 7.36 4.87 -10.17
CA ARG A 87 8.82 4.73 -10.40
C ARG A 87 9.58 6.05 -10.39
N SER A 88 8.94 7.19 -10.66
CA SER A 88 9.61 8.50 -10.61
C SER A 88 10.09 8.89 -9.20
N LEU A 89 9.72 8.12 -8.18
CA LEU A 89 10.09 8.33 -6.79
C LEU A 89 11.22 7.42 -6.30
N ILE A 90 11.92 6.72 -7.20
CA ILE A 90 12.94 5.70 -6.87
C ILE A 90 14.08 6.18 -5.97
N ASN A 91 14.36 7.48 -5.95
CA ASN A 91 15.40 8.09 -5.10
C ASN A 91 14.85 8.79 -3.85
N ARG A 92 13.57 8.64 -3.54
CA ARG A 92 12.95 9.28 -2.36
C ARG A 92 13.07 8.36 -1.15
N ALA A 93 13.71 8.85 -0.10
CA ALA A 93 13.84 8.14 1.17
C ALA A 93 12.46 7.85 1.79
N TYR A 94 12.34 6.70 2.45
CA TYR A 94 11.16 6.35 3.23
C TYR A 94 11.03 7.25 4.46
N ASP A 95 9.82 7.76 4.69
CA ASP A 95 9.47 8.47 5.92
C ASP A 95 8.08 7.99 6.38
N VAL A 96 8.03 7.37 7.56
CA VAL A 96 6.79 6.80 8.12
C VAL A 96 5.67 7.83 8.21
N LEU A 97 6.00 9.09 8.52
CA LEU A 97 5.05 10.16 8.82
C LEU A 97 4.72 10.99 7.58
N THR A 98 5.71 11.28 6.73
CA THR A 98 5.56 12.22 5.61
C THR A 98 5.57 11.56 4.23
N TRP A 99 6.12 10.35 4.11
CA TRP A 99 6.26 9.67 2.82
C TRP A 99 6.33 8.14 2.97
N ASN A 100 5.17 7.54 3.23
CA ASN A 100 4.99 6.10 3.44
C ASN A 100 4.29 5.43 2.24
N CYS A 101 3.82 4.20 2.42
CA CYS A 101 3.12 3.43 1.39
C CYS A 101 1.76 4.02 0.97
N ASP A 102 0.98 4.62 1.88
CA ASP A 102 -0.28 5.29 1.55
C ASP A 102 -0.05 6.54 0.67
N HIS A 103 1.00 7.31 0.98
CA HIS A 103 1.37 8.48 0.18
C HIS A 103 1.81 8.10 -1.23
N LEU A 104 2.63 7.05 -1.37
CA LEU A 104 3.05 6.53 -2.68
C LEU A 104 1.84 6.15 -3.54
N THR A 105 0.92 5.35 -2.99
CA THR A 105 -0.23 4.86 -3.75
C THR A 105 -1.15 6.01 -4.20
N SER A 106 -1.49 6.93 -3.29
CA SER A 106 -2.29 8.10 -3.62
C SER A 106 -1.62 8.97 -4.69
N TYR A 107 -0.32 9.26 -4.53
CA TYR A 107 0.44 10.03 -5.50
C TYR A 107 0.48 9.37 -6.88
N ALA A 108 0.73 8.06 -6.94
CA ALA A 108 0.82 7.32 -8.19
C ALA A 108 -0.50 7.39 -8.97
N HIS A 109 -1.64 7.35 -8.28
CA HIS A 109 -2.97 7.49 -8.87
C HIS A 109 -3.40 8.94 -9.17
N GLY A 110 -2.55 9.94 -8.90
CA GLY A 110 -2.88 11.35 -9.12
C GLY A 110 -3.87 11.91 -8.10
N LEU A 111 -4.00 11.26 -6.94
CA LEU A 111 -4.83 11.69 -5.82
C LEU A 111 -3.98 12.51 -4.84
N GLU A 112 -4.65 13.32 -4.02
CA GLU A 112 -4.01 14.04 -2.93
C GLU A 112 -3.29 13.06 -1.99
N PRO A 113 -1.97 13.20 -1.75
CA PRO A 113 -1.24 12.30 -0.87
C PRO A 113 -1.80 12.33 0.56
N ARG A 114 -2.39 11.22 1.00
CA ARG A 114 -2.95 11.07 2.35
C ARG A 114 -2.57 9.72 2.94
N SER A 115 -2.52 9.64 4.26
CA SER A 115 -2.27 8.40 5.00
C SER A 115 -3.40 8.14 6.00
N PRO A 116 -4.47 7.43 5.57
CA PRO A 116 -5.59 7.08 6.45
C PRO A 116 -5.15 6.29 7.70
N GLN A 117 -4.08 5.49 7.60
CA GLN A 117 -3.56 4.69 8.70
C GLN A 117 -2.91 5.55 9.79
N LEU A 118 -2.15 6.58 9.40
CA LEU A 118 -1.62 7.57 10.35
C LEU A 118 -2.75 8.33 11.04
N ALA A 119 -3.75 8.77 10.28
CA ALA A 119 -4.90 9.50 10.84
C ALA A 119 -5.68 8.65 11.87
N ALA A 120 -5.91 7.37 11.57
CA ALA A 120 -6.55 6.44 12.51
C ALA A 120 -5.72 6.23 13.78
N THR A 121 -4.40 6.09 13.66
CA THR A 121 -3.49 5.94 14.82
C THR A 121 -3.57 7.15 15.76
N ALA A 122 -3.52 8.36 15.20
CA ALA A 122 -3.61 9.59 15.98
C ALA A 122 -4.94 9.70 16.72
N ALA A 123 -6.05 9.34 16.07
CA ALA A 123 -7.37 9.35 16.70
C ALA A 123 -7.45 8.37 17.89
N VAL A 124 -7.00 7.12 17.71
CA VAL A 124 -6.99 6.11 18.79
C VAL A 124 -6.12 6.57 19.97
N GLY A 125 -4.94 7.12 19.70
CA GLY A 125 -4.05 7.66 20.74
C GLY A 125 -4.71 8.79 21.54
N MET A 126 -5.40 9.71 20.88
CA MET A 126 -6.12 10.80 21.53
C MET A 126 -7.26 10.30 22.44
N PHE A 127 -8.06 9.33 21.97
CA PHE A 127 -9.11 8.73 22.80
C PHE A 127 -8.56 8.01 24.04
N ALA A 128 -7.43 7.30 23.90
CA ALA A 128 -6.78 6.65 25.04
C ALA A 128 -6.30 7.65 26.10
N LEU A 129 -5.70 8.78 25.67
CA LEU A 129 -5.27 9.85 26.58
C LEU A 129 -6.44 10.49 27.32
N ILE A 130 -7.55 10.79 26.62
CA ILE A 130 -8.77 11.33 27.24
C ILE A 130 -9.32 10.33 28.28
N ALA A 131 -9.42 9.05 27.93
CA ALA A 131 -9.95 8.04 28.83
C ALA A 131 -9.09 7.85 30.10
N VAL A 132 -7.76 7.99 29.99
CA VAL A 132 -6.86 7.96 31.16
C VAL A 132 -6.97 9.26 31.97
N GLY A 133 -7.08 10.41 31.32
CA GLY A 133 -7.24 11.71 31.98
C GLY A 133 -8.55 11.83 32.76
N VAL A 134 -9.64 11.26 32.25
CA VAL A 134 -10.96 11.21 32.94
C VAL A 134 -10.97 10.20 34.10
N ARG A 135 -10.03 9.25 34.13
CA ARG A 135 -9.87 8.25 35.21
C ARG A 135 -8.93 8.68 36.34
N ARG A 136 -8.36 9.88 36.28
CA ARG A 136 -7.52 10.49 37.33
C ARG A 136 -8.30 11.57 38.07
#